data_AF-A0A137P3D1-F1
#
_entry.id   AF-A0A137P3D1-F1
#
_cell.length_a   1.000
_cell.length_b   1.000
_cell.length_c   1.000
_cell.angle_alpha   90.00
_cell.angle_beta   90.00
_cell.angle_gamma   90.00
#
_symmetry.space_group_name_H-M   'P 1'
#
loop_
_entity.id
_entity.type
_entity.pdbx_description
1 polymer ?
#
loop_
_entity_poly.entity_id
_entity_poly.type
_entity_poly.pdbx_seq_one_letter_code
_entity_poly.pdbx_strand_id
1 'polypeptide(L)'
;MISRLLNASLIRRLPSTFTNNNWLLGMGGLTFGIVVVGGLTRLTESGLSITEWNLIKGMKYPSSPSEWEVEFEKYRQSPEYHKLNHHMTVDEFKNIYFMEWFHRMWGRFIGLAFLGPLAYFWAKGKLAPSLKPKLLTLGGLIGFQVI
;
A
#
# COMPACT_ATOMS: atom_id res chain seq x y z
N MET A 1 41.34 6.40 38.82
CA MET A 1 41.24 5.02 38.30
C MET A 1 39.86 4.73 37.68
N ILE A 2 39.21 5.68 36.98
CA ILE A 2 37.94 5.44 36.26
C ILE A 2 37.82 6.40 35.05
N SER A 3 38.82 6.44 34.16
CA SER A 3 38.75 7.28 32.94
C SER A 3 39.17 6.57 31.65
N ARG A 4 39.28 5.23 31.66
CA ARG A 4 39.79 4.43 30.54
C ARG A 4 38.80 3.40 29.99
N LEU A 5 37.50 3.70 29.93
CA LEU A 5 36.49 2.77 29.39
C LEU A 5 35.51 3.36 28.39
N LEU A 6 35.76 4.56 27.85
CA LEU A 6 35.00 5.06 26.69
C LEU A 6 35.85 4.86 25.43
N ASN A 7 35.92 3.60 25.03
CA ASN A 7 36.55 3.17 23.80
C ASN A 7 35.68 3.62 22.61
N ALA A 8 35.96 4.83 22.10
CA ALA A 8 35.31 5.42 20.93
C ALA A 8 35.42 4.56 19.63
N SER A 9 36.14 3.44 19.68
CA SER A 9 36.20 2.44 18.61
C SER A 9 34.98 1.52 18.52
N LEU A 10 34.16 1.41 19.58
CA LEU A 10 32.93 0.60 19.57
C LEU A 10 31.77 1.26 18.81
N ILE A 11 31.77 2.58 18.69
CA ILE A 11 30.75 3.34 17.95
C ILE A 11 31.01 3.31 16.42
N ARG A 12 32.24 2.94 15.99
CA ARG A 12 32.67 2.99 14.58
C ARG A 12 32.43 1.72 13.75
N ARG A 13 31.70 0.72 14.27
CA ARG A 13 31.39 -0.52 13.54
C ARG A 13 29.93 -0.68 13.13
N LEU A 14 29.22 0.42 12.87
CA LEU A 14 28.03 0.31 12.05
C LEU A 14 28.50 0.28 10.58
N PRO A 15 28.34 -0.84 9.86
CA PRO A 15 28.61 -0.85 8.43
C PRO A 15 27.79 0.29 7.81
N SER A 16 28.43 1.09 6.96
CA SER A 16 27.82 2.23 6.28
C SER A 16 26.76 1.75 5.26
N THR A 17 25.64 1.25 5.76
CA THR A 17 24.46 0.88 4.99
C THR A 17 23.62 2.12 4.63
N PHE A 18 24.28 3.19 4.20
CA PHE A 18 23.62 4.47 3.89
C PHE A 18 22.62 4.34 2.73
N THR A 19 22.74 3.30 1.90
CA THR A 19 21.79 2.97 0.82
C THR A 19 20.51 2.27 1.33
N ASN A 20 20.52 1.66 2.52
CA ASN A 20 19.36 0.92 3.05
C ASN A 20 18.41 1.80 3.88
N ASN A 21 18.92 2.82 4.58
CA ASN A 21 18.08 3.64 5.46
C ASN A 21 17.06 4.48 4.68
N ASN A 22 17.46 5.10 3.56
CA ASN A 22 16.54 5.93 2.78
C ASN A 22 15.41 5.11 2.15
N TRP A 23 15.69 3.87 1.74
CA TRP A 23 14.66 2.96 1.24
C TRP A 23 13.68 2.57 2.35
N LEU A 24 14.18 2.16 3.52
CA LEU A 24 13.32 1.81 4.66
C LEU A 24 12.49 3.00 5.17
N LEU A 25 13.07 4.21 5.20
CA LEU A 25 12.35 5.43 5.52
C LEU A 25 11.29 5.77 4.47
N GLY A 26 11.61 5.60 3.18
CA GLY A 26 10.65 5.74 2.09
C GLY A 26 9.49 4.75 2.21
N MET A 27 9.79 3.48 2.51
CA MET A 27 8.78 2.45 2.77
C MET A 27 7.92 2.79 4.00
N GLY A 28 8.53 3.34 5.05
CA GLY A 28 7.82 3.84 6.24
C GLY A 28 6.84 4.96 5.90
N GLY A 29 7.28 5.95 5.11
CA GLY A 29 6.42 7.04 4.64
C GLY A 29 5.28 6.56 3.75
N LEU A 30 5.56 5.62 2.83
CA LEU A 30 4.54 5.00 1.99
C LEU A 30 3.50 4.23 2.80
N THR A 31 3.95 3.48 3.81
CA THR A 31 3.10 2.73 4.74
C THR A 31 2.23 3.65 5.58
N PHE A 32 2.78 4.76 6.06
CA PHE A 32 2.00 5.78 6.75
C PHE A 32 0.94 6.39 5.82
N GLY A 33 1.30 6.70 4.57
CA GLY A 33 0.38 7.24 3.57
C GLY A 33 -0.81 6.31 3.30
N ILE A 34 -0.60 5.01 3.10
CA ILE A 34 -1.71 4.06 2.85
C ILE A 34 -2.64 3.94 4.06
N VAL A 35 -2.12 4.03 5.28
CA VAL A 35 -2.95 3.99 6.51
C VAL A 35 -3.84 5.23 6.59
N VAL A 36 -3.31 6.41 6.29
CA VAL A 36 -4.09 7.66 6.26
C VAL A 36 -5.18 7.61 5.18
N VAL A 37 -4.81 7.21 3.96
CA VAL A 37 -5.75 7.09 2.82
C VAL A 37 -6.83 6.04 3.11
N GLY A 38 -6.45 4.90 3.71
CA GLY A 38 -7.41 3.85 4.10
C GLY A 38 -8.36 4.32 5.20
N GLY A 39 -7.86 5.08 6.17
CA GLY A 39 -8.69 5.75 7.19
C GLY A 39 -9.69 6.71 6.56
N LEU A 40 -9.26 7.54 5.61
CA LEU A 40 -10.14 8.43 4.86
C LEU A 40 -11.20 7.65 4.08
N THR A 41 -10.80 6.61 3.33
CA THR A 41 -11.70 5.73 2.55
C THR A 41 -12.79 5.12 3.44
N ARG A 42 -12.44 4.76 4.69
CA ARG A 42 -13.41 4.26 5.66
C ARG A 42 -14.37 5.33 6.17
N LEU A 43 -13.86 6.54 6.45
CA LEU A 43 -14.66 7.66 6.92
C LEU A 43 -15.59 8.22 5.83
N THR A 44 -15.19 8.11 4.55
CA THR A 44 -16.01 8.49 3.39
C THR A 44 -16.94 7.36 2.94
N GLU A 45 -17.02 6.27 3.71
CA GLU A 45 -17.84 5.08 3.42
C GLU A 45 -17.65 4.55 1.99
N SER A 46 -16.45 4.72 1.44
CA SER A 46 -16.14 4.31 0.07
C SER A 46 -15.59 2.90 -0.01
N GLY A 47 -15.54 2.16 1.10
CA GLY A 47 -14.89 0.85 1.18
C GLY A 47 -15.62 -0.31 0.48
N LEU A 48 -16.88 -0.11 0.05
CA LEU A 48 -17.68 -1.09 -0.71
C LEU A 48 -18.17 -0.51 -2.05
N SER A 49 -17.54 0.57 -2.54
CA SER A 49 -17.89 1.20 -3.81
C SER A 49 -17.50 0.35 -5.03
N ILE A 50 -16.45 -0.48 -4.90
CA ILE A 50 -16.00 -1.45 -5.90
C ILE A 50 -16.35 -2.86 -5.43
N THR A 51 -17.49 -3.36 -5.91
CA THR A 51 -18.02 -4.68 -5.53
C THR A 51 -17.33 -5.85 -6.23
N GLU A 52 -16.58 -5.58 -7.31
CA GLU A 52 -15.88 -6.60 -8.08
C GLU A 52 -14.42 -6.77 -7.66
N TRP A 53 -14.07 -7.97 -7.21
CA TRP A 53 -12.69 -8.32 -6.93
C TRP A 53 -12.03 -8.90 -8.19
N ASN A 54 -11.41 -8.03 -8.99
CA ASN A 54 -10.68 -8.43 -10.20
C ASN A 54 -9.22 -7.95 -10.15
N LEU A 55 -8.26 -8.89 -10.08
CA LEU A 55 -6.82 -8.59 -10.01
C LEU A 55 -6.33 -7.74 -11.20
N ILE A 56 -6.74 -8.10 -12.42
CA ILE A 56 -6.28 -7.44 -13.65
C ILE A 56 -7.28 -6.37 -14.12
N LYS A 57 -8.57 -6.73 -14.21
CA LYS A 57 -9.61 -5.81 -14.69
C LYS A 57 -9.94 -4.68 -13.71
N GLY A 58 -9.76 -4.89 -12.41
CA GLY A 58 -9.98 -3.86 -11.38
C GLY A 58 -8.90 -2.76 -11.34
N MET A 59 -7.87 -2.84 -12.18
CA MET A 59 -6.94 -1.70 -12.39
C MET A 59 -7.51 -0.64 -13.31
N LYS A 60 -8.45 -1.00 -14.19
CA LYS A 60 -8.97 -0.09 -15.19
C LYS A 60 -9.92 0.90 -14.53
N TYR A 61 -9.51 2.16 -14.47
CA TYR A 61 -10.40 3.25 -14.08
C TYR A 61 -11.46 3.45 -15.17
N PRO A 62 -12.76 3.45 -14.84
CA PRO A 62 -13.82 3.71 -15.80
C PRO A 62 -13.62 5.07 -16.46
N SER A 63 -13.65 5.11 -17.79
CA SER A 63 -13.28 6.29 -18.57
C SER A 63 -14.39 6.81 -19.47
N SER A 64 -15.39 5.96 -19.73
CA SER A 64 -16.56 6.31 -20.55
C SER A 64 -17.83 6.42 -19.68
N PRO A 65 -18.82 7.26 -20.08
CA PRO A 65 -20.10 7.35 -19.38
C PRO A 65 -20.82 6.00 -19.27
N SER A 66 -20.76 5.16 -20.31
CA SER A 66 -21.36 3.82 -20.28
C SER A 66 -20.71 2.89 -19.26
N GLU A 67 -19.39 3.00 -19.03
CA GLU A 67 -18.70 2.21 -18.00
C GLU A 67 -19.08 2.67 -16.59
N TRP A 68 -19.19 3.99 -16.37
CA TRP A 68 -19.64 4.55 -15.10
C TRP A 68 -21.04 4.06 -14.72
N GLU A 69 -21.92 3.94 -15.70
CA GLU A 69 -23.31 3.57 -15.45
C GLU A 69 -23.42 2.08 -15.10
N VAL A 70 -22.56 1.25 -15.69
CA VAL A 70 -22.43 -0.18 -15.33
C VAL A 70 -21.91 -0.35 -13.91
N GLU A 71 -20.87 0.39 -13.51
CA GLU A 71 -20.32 0.32 -12.15
C GLU A 71 -21.30 0.90 -11.12
N PHE A 72 -21.96 2.02 -11.46
CA PHE A 72 -22.96 2.62 -10.58
C PHE A 72 -24.18 1.72 -10.41
N GLU A 73 -24.62 0.99 -11.44
CA GLU A 73 -25.69 0.01 -11.32
C GLU A 73 -25.33 -1.13 -10.35
N LYS A 74 -24.09 -1.61 -10.40
CA LYS A 74 -23.59 -2.60 -9.43
C LYS A 74 -23.56 -2.02 -8.01
N TYR A 75 -23.15 -0.77 -7.87
CA TYR A 75 -23.19 -0.08 -6.58
C TYR A 75 -24.62 0.10 -6.07
N ARG A 76 -25.58 0.41 -6.93
CA ARG A 76 -27.00 0.53 -6.57
C ARG A 76 -27.60 -0.75 -6.02
N GLN A 77 -27.13 -1.90 -6.49
CA GLN A 77 -27.53 -3.21 -5.97
C GLN A 77 -26.89 -3.54 -4.61
N SER A 78 -25.91 -2.76 -4.17
CA SER A 78 -25.24 -2.98 -2.88
C SER A 78 -26.14 -2.54 -1.72
N PRO A 79 -26.09 -3.25 -0.57
CA PRO A 79 -26.84 -2.86 0.62
C PRO A 79 -26.37 -1.52 1.21
N GLU A 80 -25.18 -1.03 0.87
CA GLU A 80 -24.66 0.26 1.32
C GLU A 80 -25.34 1.41 0.58
N TYR A 81 -25.51 1.29 -0.74
CA TYR A 81 -26.35 2.22 -1.51
C TYR A 81 -27.77 2.25 -0.94
N HIS A 82 -28.33 1.10 -0.56
CA HIS A 82 -29.66 0.95 0.03
C HIS A 82 -29.79 1.27 1.53
N LYS A 83 -28.69 1.56 2.27
CA LYS A 83 -28.79 2.07 3.66
C LYS A 83 -28.25 3.48 3.91
N LEU A 84 -27.28 3.95 3.13
CA LEU A 84 -26.57 5.21 3.39
C LEU A 84 -26.67 6.18 2.20
N ASN A 85 -26.71 5.68 0.96
CA ASN A 85 -26.49 6.49 -0.24
C ASN A 85 -27.64 6.47 -1.28
N HIS A 86 -28.92 6.34 -0.87
CA HIS A 86 -30.07 6.16 -1.81
C HIS A 86 -30.24 7.28 -2.85
N HIS A 87 -29.74 8.46 -2.51
CA HIS A 87 -29.89 9.70 -3.29
C HIS A 87 -28.60 10.09 -4.01
N MET A 88 -27.58 9.23 -3.96
CA MET A 88 -26.26 9.53 -4.51
C MET A 88 -26.30 9.67 -6.03
N THR A 89 -25.69 10.73 -6.53
CA THR A 89 -25.52 10.96 -7.96
C THR A 89 -24.32 10.20 -8.53
N VAL A 90 -24.28 10.02 -9.85
CA VAL A 90 -23.12 9.39 -10.52
C VAL A 90 -21.82 10.17 -10.26
N ASP A 91 -21.88 11.49 -10.09
CA ASP A 91 -20.70 12.31 -9.82
C ASP A 91 -20.19 12.15 -8.38
N GLU A 92 -21.07 11.98 -7.40
CA GLU A 92 -20.68 11.61 -6.03
C GLU A 92 -20.10 10.18 -5.99
N PHE A 93 -20.70 9.26 -6.74
CA PHE A 93 -20.19 7.89 -6.90
C PHE A 93 -18.74 7.88 -7.44
N LYS A 94 -18.42 8.71 -8.44
CA LYS A 94 -17.05 8.83 -8.98
C LYS A 94 -16.02 9.20 -7.92
N ASN A 95 -16.39 10.05 -6.95
CA ASN A 95 -15.49 10.48 -5.88
C ASN A 95 -15.19 9.35 -4.90
N ILE A 96 -16.22 8.62 -4.44
CA ILE A 96 -16.04 7.47 -3.55
C ILE A 96 -15.27 6.34 -4.27
N TYR A 97 -15.62 6.08 -5.53
CA TYR A 97 -14.95 5.10 -6.37
C TYR A 97 -13.47 5.44 -6.55
N PHE A 98 -13.14 6.72 -6.78
CA PHE A 98 -11.76 7.17 -6.90
C PHE A 98 -10.96 6.92 -5.61
N MET A 99 -11.53 7.22 -4.43
CA MET A 99 -10.84 6.98 -3.16
C MET A 99 -10.52 5.50 -2.96
N GLU A 100 -11.48 4.62 -3.23
CA GLU A 100 -11.26 3.17 -3.11
C GLU A 100 -10.28 2.65 -4.15
N TRP A 101 -10.43 3.05 -5.41
CA TRP A 101 -9.52 2.70 -6.49
C TRP A 101 -8.09 3.16 -6.20
N PHE A 102 -7.93 4.42 -5.76
CA PHE A 102 -6.64 4.99 -5.40
C PHE A 102 -6.01 4.24 -4.23
N HIS A 103 -6.78 3.92 -3.19
CA HIS A 103 -6.32 3.11 -2.07
C HIS A 103 -5.81 1.73 -2.52
N ARG A 104 -6.57 1.02 -3.37
CA ARG A 104 -6.18 -0.29 -3.93
C ARG A 104 -4.92 -0.19 -4.80
N MET A 105 -4.83 0.81 -5.67
CA MET A 105 -3.65 1.01 -6.53
C MET A 105 -2.42 1.40 -5.72
N TRP A 106 -2.59 2.21 -4.68
CA TRP A 106 -1.51 2.60 -3.79
C TRP A 106 -0.93 1.40 -3.03
N GLY A 107 -1.78 0.49 -2.54
CA GLY A 107 -1.32 -0.77 -1.95
C GLY A 107 -0.45 -1.62 -2.90
N ARG A 108 -0.87 -1.74 -4.16
CA ARG A 108 -0.10 -2.44 -5.21
C ARG A 108 1.23 -1.78 -5.50
N PHE A 109 1.24 -0.45 -5.59
CA PHE A 109 2.47 0.33 -5.78
C PHE A 109 3.46 0.11 -4.63
N ILE A 110 2.99 0.08 -3.38
CA ILE A 110 3.82 -0.23 -2.20
C ILE A 110 4.41 -1.64 -2.30
N GLY A 111 3.60 -2.63 -2.71
CA GLY A 111 4.08 -3.99 -2.95
C GLY A 111 5.23 -4.04 -3.95
N LEU A 112 5.09 -3.35 -5.09
CA LEU A 112 6.14 -3.26 -6.11
C LEU A 112 7.38 -2.48 -5.63
N ALA A 113 7.17 -1.37 -4.92
CA ALA A 113 8.23 -0.54 -4.34
C ALA A 113 9.02 -1.26 -3.23
N PHE A 114 8.39 -2.25 -2.58
CA PHE A 114 9.07 -3.17 -1.66
C PHE A 114 9.83 -4.27 -2.41
N LEU A 115 9.16 -4.96 -3.35
CA LEU A 115 9.72 -6.11 -4.05
C LEU A 115 10.88 -5.75 -4.99
N GLY A 116 10.83 -4.60 -5.66
CA GLY A 116 11.87 -4.17 -6.61
C GLY A 116 13.27 -4.04 -5.98
N PRO A 117 13.44 -3.20 -4.96
CA PRO A 117 14.72 -3.07 -4.25
C PRO A 117 15.11 -4.36 -3.51
N LEU A 118 14.14 -5.10 -2.96
CA LEU A 118 14.39 -6.40 -2.34
C LEU A 118 15.03 -7.38 -3.34
N ALA A 119 14.44 -7.53 -4.53
CA ALA A 119 14.96 -8.39 -5.59
C ALA A 119 16.35 -7.94 -6.06
N TYR A 120 16.57 -6.63 -6.22
CA TYR A 120 17.87 -6.07 -6.57
C TYR A 120 18.95 -6.40 -5.52
N PHE A 121 18.68 -6.16 -4.23
CA PHE A 121 19.65 -6.46 -3.17
C PHE A 121 19.88 -7.95 -2.97
N TRP A 122 18.85 -8.76 -3.20
CA TRP A 122 18.94 -10.22 -3.18
C TRP A 122 19.85 -10.73 -4.29
N ALA A 123 19.65 -10.28 -5.53
CA ALA A 123 20.46 -10.66 -6.68
C ALA A 123 21.92 -10.20 -6.54
N LYS A 124 22.16 -9.05 -5.88
CA LYS A 124 23.51 -8.53 -5.62
C LYS A 124 24.19 -9.13 -4.38
N GLY A 125 23.54 -10.05 -3.65
CA GLY A 125 24.09 -10.66 -2.43
C GLY A 125 24.34 -9.67 -1.29
N LYS A 126 23.73 -8.48 -1.33
CA LYS A 126 23.96 -7.39 -0.36
C LYS A 126 23.11 -7.53 0.91
N LEU A 127 22.32 -8.60 1.02
CA LEU A 127 21.46 -8.87 2.17
C LEU A 127 22.17 -9.77 3.19
N ALA A 128 22.21 -9.32 4.45
CA ALA A 128 22.72 -10.15 5.53
C ALA A 128 21.87 -11.44 5.67
N PRO A 129 22.47 -12.61 5.98
CA PRO A 129 21.74 -13.87 6.11
C PRO A 129 20.57 -13.80 7.12
N SER A 130 20.70 -13.01 8.18
CA SER A 130 19.67 -12.80 9.21
C SER A 130 18.48 -11.95 8.76
N LEU A 131 18.62 -11.16 7.69
CA LEU A 131 17.57 -10.32 7.13
C LEU A 131 16.68 -11.06 6.12
N LYS A 132 17.23 -12.08 5.45
CA LYS A 132 16.51 -12.87 4.43
C LYS A 132 15.18 -13.46 4.91
N PRO A 133 15.09 -14.18 6.06
CA PRO A 133 13.81 -14.73 6.51
C PRO A 133 12.81 -13.62 6.87
N LYS A 134 13.27 -12.51 7.49
CA LYS A 134 12.40 -11.38 7.85
C LYS A 134 11.79 -10.71 6.61
N LEU A 135 12.59 -10.51 5.56
CA LEU A 135 12.14 -9.90 4.31
C LEU A 135 11.22 -10.83 3.51
N LEU A 136 11.44 -12.14 3.57
CA LEU A 136 10.52 -13.13 2.98
C LEU A 136 9.18 -13.16 3.73
N THR A 137 9.18 -13.15 5.06
CA THR A 137 7.94 -13.06 5.85
C THR A 137 7.21 -11.76 5.53
N LEU A 138 7.91 -10.62 5.52
CA LEU A 138 7.30 -9.32 5.20
C LEU A 138 6.75 -9.30 3.76
N GLY A 139 7.50 -9.83 2.79
CA GLY A 139 7.06 -9.94 1.40
C GLY A 139 5.83 -10.84 1.25
N GLY A 140 5.77 -11.96 1.98
CA GLY A 140 4.60 -12.83 2.03
C GLY A 140 3.37 -12.15 2.63
N LEU A 141 3.55 -11.41 3.73
CA LEU A 141 2.46 -10.63 4.34
C LEU A 141 1.97 -9.50 3.43
N ILE A 142 2.87 -8.79 2.75
CA ILE A 142 2.51 -7.75 1.77
C ILE A 142 1.77 -8.39 0.58
N GLY A 143 2.23 -9.55 0.10
CA GLY A 143 1.54 -10.29 -0.96
C GLY A 143 0.11 -10.67 -0.56
N PHE A 144 -0.12 -11.04 0.70
CA PHE A 144 -1.45 -11.33 1.22
C PHE A 144 -2.31 -10.07 1.44
N GLN A 145 -1.69 -8.92 1.78
CA GLN A 145 -2.38 -7.64 1.97
C GLN A 145 -2.84 -6.99 0.65
N VAL A 146 -2.11 -7.24 -0.44
CA VAL A 146 -2.30 -6.59 -1.76
C VAL A 146 -3.32 -7.34 -2.64
N ILE A 147 -3.69 -8.56 -2.25
CA ILE A 147 -4.71 -9.41 -2.86
C ILE A 147 -6.02 -9.18 -2.11
#